data_AF-A0A4R9GGB5-F1
#
_entry.id   AF-A0A4R9GGB5-F1
#
_cell.length_a   1.000
_cell.length_b   1.000
_cell.length_c   1.000
_cell.angle_alpha   90.00
_cell.angle_beta   90.00
_cell.angle_gamma   90.00
#
_symmetry.space_group_name_H-M   'P 1'
#
loop_
_entity.id
_entity.type
_entity.pdbx_description
1 polymer ?
#
loop_
_entity_poly.entity_id
_entity_poly.type
_entity_poly.pdbx_seq_one_letter_code
_entity_poly.pdbx_strand_id
1 'polypeptide(L)'
;MSNFQKKIKIQPPTKETLKKIEIQASLKNTKEVRIILVHDLNSIKKELDKNNLNTNPVYDCPMKLLEDKVDHEGEWSWGVERNWNNNKQSSEIISNFKRNYINKYWKDIYSEKYNSQNKPSRRKHIHYSVKKICFEAQKRLLEIALDDFHEIFRFRLTGKFRLYGFTCGDTFLVVWHDPEHKIYPIKD
;
A
#
# COMPACT_ATOMS: atom_id res chain seq x y z
N MET A 1 -42.06 -37.21 21.94
CA MET A 1 -40.71 -37.83 21.79
C MET A 1 -40.42 -37.94 20.31
N SER A 2 -39.81 -36.91 19.73
CA SER A 2 -38.39 -36.86 19.31
C SER A 2 -38.04 -37.85 18.21
N ASN A 3 -37.83 -37.36 16.98
CA ASN A 3 -36.67 -37.71 16.15
C ASN A 3 -36.67 -36.96 14.82
N PHE A 4 -36.00 -35.81 14.78
CA PHE A 4 -35.36 -35.29 13.57
C PHE A 4 -34.04 -34.62 13.98
N GLN A 5 -33.08 -35.43 14.43
CA GLN A 5 -31.68 -35.02 14.32
C GLN A 5 -31.28 -35.14 12.84
N LYS A 6 -31.57 -34.09 12.06
CA LYS A 6 -30.83 -33.86 10.81
C LYS A 6 -29.37 -33.68 11.22
N LYS A 7 -28.54 -34.70 10.96
CA LYS A 7 -27.09 -34.55 10.92
C LYS A 7 -26.78 -33.47 9.88
N ILE A 8 -26.57 -32.24 10.33
CA ILE A 8 -25.99 -31.17 9.52
C ILE A 8 -24.57 -31.63 9.21
N LYS A 9 -24.35 -32.15 8.00
CA LYS A 9 -23.00 -32.28 7.45
C LYS A 9 -22.50 -30.86 7.24
N ILE A 10 -21.74 -30.36 8.21
CA ILE A 10 -20.92 -29.17 8.03
C ILE A 10 -19.87 -29.55 6.99
N GLN A 11 -20.07 -29.11 5.74
CA GLN A 11 -18.99 -29.14 4.77
C GLN A 11 -17.89 -28.19 5.28
N PRO A 12 -16.60 -28.60 5.25
CA PRO A 12 -15.54 -27.68 5.62
C PRO A 12 -15.59 -26.46 4.68
N PRO A 13 -15.38 -25.24 5.19
CA PRO A 13 -15.43 -24.05 4.35
C PRO A 13 -14.34 -24.16 3.27
N THR A 14 -14.75 -24.20 2.00
CA THR A 14 -13.84 -24.14 0.86
C THR A 14 -13.17 -22.77 0.82
N LYS A 15 -11.89 -22.74 0.41
CA LYS A 15 -10.96 -21.58 0.39
C LYS A 15 -11.43 -20.29 -0.31
N GLU A 16 -12.65 -20.23 -0.85
CA GLU A 16 -13.17 -19.06 -1.57
C GLU A 16 -14.44 -18.52 -0.90
N THR A 17 -14.25 -17.77 0.17
CA THR A 17 -15.00 -16.52 0.32
C THR A 17 -14.02 -15.43 -0.09
N LEU A 18 -13.81 -15.25 -1.39
CA LEU A 18 -12.98 -14.16 -1.92
C LEU A 18 -13.55 -12.85 -1.37
N LYS A 19 -12.86 -12.27 -0.38
CA LYS A 19 -13.29 -11.06 0.31
C LYS A 19 -13.26 -9.94 -0.73
N LYS A 20 -14.43 -9.48 -1.17
CA LYS A 20 -14.50 -8.37 -2.12
C LYS A 20 -13.82 -7.15 -1.51
N ILE A 21 -12.88 -6.57 -2.24
CA ILE A 21 -12.17 -5.34 -1.87
C ILE A 21 -12.92 -4.18 -2.52
N GLU A 22 -13.36 -3.24 -1.70
CA GLU A 22 -14.07 -2.04 -2.14
C GLU A 22 -13.12 -0.85 -2.22
N ILE A 23 -12.94 -0.33 -3.43
CA ILE A 23 -12.06 0.80 -3.73
C ILE A 23 -12.87 1.97 -4.27
N GLN A 24 -12.63 3.16 -3.74
CA GLN A 24 -13.15 4.40 -4.30
C GLN A 24 -12.08 5.04 -5.18
N ALA A 25 -12.31 5.15 -6.48
CA ALA A 25 -11.33 5.70 -7.42
C ALA A 25 -11.95 6.79 -8.29
N SER A 26 -11.14 7.77 -8.71
CA SER A 26 -11.60 8.85 -9.58
C SER A 26 -11.45 8.49 -11.05
N LEU A 27 -12.44 8.88 -11.85
CA LEU A 27 -12.36 8.85 -13.31
C LEU A 27 -11.24 9.79 -13.78
N LYS A 28 -10.38 9.30 -14.69
CA LYS A 28 -9.28 10.09 -15.24
C LYS A 28 -9.82 11.41 -15.78
N ASN A 29 -9.16 12.52 -15.42
CA ASN A 29 -9.51 13.89 -15.82
C ASN A 29 -10.86 14.41 -15.30
N THR A 30 -11.44 13.80 -14.26
CA THR A 30 -12.67 14.30 -13.63
C THR A 30 -12.58 14.25 -12.09
N LYS A 31 -13.56 14.85 -11.42
CA LYS A 31 -13.74 14.71 -9.96
C LYS A 31 -14.74 13.60 -9.59
N GLU A 32 -15.29 12.91 -10.59
CA GLU A 32 -16.26 11.84 -10.33
C GLU A 32 -15.57 10.63 -9.71
N VAL A 33 -16.17 10.11 -8.64
CA VAL A 33 -15.68 8.95 -7.90
C VAL A 33 -16.57 7.76 -8.20
N ARG A 34 -15.97 6.61 -8.45
CA ARG A 34 -16.66 5.33 -8.62
C ARG A 34 -16.20 4.35 -7.55
N ILE A 35 -17.13 3.51 -7.10
CA ILE A 35 -16.85 2.38 -6.23
C ILE A 35 -16.61 1.16 -7.12
N ILE A 36 -15.49 0.48 -6.92
CA ILE A 36 -15.16 -0.79 -7.59
C ILE A 36 -15.12 -1.88 -6.52
N LEU A 37 -15.73 -3.02 -6.84
CA LEU A 37 -15.57 -4.24 -6.08
C LEU A 37 -14.69 -5.19 -6.88
N VAL A 38 -13.53 -5.55 -6.32
CA VAL A 38 -12.66 -6.56 -6.91
C VAL A 38 -12.60 -7.80 -6.02
N HIS A 39 -12.34 -8.95 -6.64
CA HIS A 39 -12.25 -10.22 -5.92
C HIS A 39 -10.87 -10.44 -5.28
N ASP A 40 -9.82 -9.87 -5.89
CA ASP A 40 -8.43 -9.98 -5.44
C ASP A 40 -7.62 -8.74 -5.84
N LEU A 41 -6.38 -8.68 -5.37
CA LEU A 41 -5.46 -7.56 -5.57
C LEU A 41 -4.94 -7.45 -6.99
N ASN A 42 -4.68 -8.58 -7.62
CA ASN A 42 -4.14 -8.62 -8.98
C ASN A 42 -5.16 -8.02 -9.96
N SER A 43 -6.45 -8.13 -9.63
CA SER A 43 -7.56 -7.56 -10.39
C SER A 43 -7.75 -6.07 -10.17
N ILE A 44 -7.16 -5.45 -9.13
CA ILE A 44 -7.31 -4.01 -8.85
C ILE A 44 -6.88 -3.18 -10.05
N LYS A 45 -5.64 -3.35 -10.50
CA LYS A 45 -5.09 -2.55 -11.59
C LYS A 45 -5.89 -2.75 -12.87
N LYS A 46 -6.21 -4.01 -13.20
CA LYS A 46 -7.02 -4.35 -14.38
C LYS A 46 -8.39 -3.67 -14.35
N GLU A 47 -9.07 -3.66 -13.20
CA GLU A 47 -10.35 -2.97 -13.06
C GLU A 47 -10.21 -1.45 -13.05
N LEU A 48 -9.13 -0.89 -12.48
CA LEU A 48 -8.84 0.55 -12.60
C LEU A 48 -8.66 0.94 -14.07
N ASP A 49 -7.86 0.20 -14.84
CA ASP A 49 -7.61 0.49 -16.25
C ASP A 49 -8.86 0.31 -17.11
N LYS A 50 -9.58 -0.81 -16.94
CA LYS A 50 -10.82 -1.12 -17.65
C LYS A 50 -11.91 -0.06 -17.44
N ASN A 51 -11.99 0.52 -16.26
CA ASN A 51 -12.96 1.56 -15.93
C ASN A 51 -12.41 2.99 -16.16
N ASN A 52 -11.20 3.12 -16.73
CA ASN A 52 -10.51 4.37 -17.00
C ASN A 52 -10.35 5.26 -15.74
N LEU A 53 -9.96 4.63 -14.63
CA LEU A 53 -9.76 5.23 -13.31
C LEU A 53 -8.28 5.51 -13.05
N ASN A 54 -8.00 6.41 -12.10
CA ASN A 54 -6.63 6.76 -11.72
C ASN A 54 -6.09 5.84 -10.60
N THR A 55 -4.80 5.50 -10.67
CA THR A 55 -4.06 4.90 -9.54
C THR A 55 -3.82 5.90 -8.42
N ASN A 56 -3.90 7.20 -8.70
CA ASN A 56 -3.79 8.22 -7.66
C ASN A 56 -4.99 8.17 -6.71
N PRO A 57 -4.78 8.50 -5.43
CA PRO A 57 -5.85 8.51 -4.47
C PRO A 57 -6.91 9.56 -4.73
N VAL A 58 -8.13 9.21 -4.34
CA VAL A 58 -9.22 10.18 -4.25
C VAL A 58 -8.98 11.06 -3.04
N TYR A 59 -8.68 12.33 -3.29
CA TYR A 59 -8.24 13.30 -2.27
C TYR A 59 -9.24 13.46 -1.12
N ASP A 60 -10.54 13.43 -1.42
CA ASP A 60 -11.62 13.58 -0.45
C ASP A 60 -12.09 12.26 0.16
N CYS A 61 -11.28 11.20 0.10
CA CYS A 61 -11.57 9.91 0.72
C CYS A 61 -10.58 9.57 1.86
N PRO A 62 -11.04 8.88 2.91
CA PRO A 62 -10.16 8.32 3.94
C PRO A 62 -9.26 7.23 3.36
N MET A 63 -7.99 7.21 3.77
CA MET A 63 -7.03 6.18 3.37
C MET A 63 -7.40 4.83 4.00
N LYS A 64 -7.56 3.81 3.14
CA LYS A 64 -7.58 2.40 3.54
C LYS A 64 -6.19 1.80 3.41
N LEU A 65 -5.80 0.91 4.32
CA LEU A 65 -4.55 0.17 4.23
C LEU A 65 -4.81 -1.26 3.78
N LEU A 66 -3.96 -1.77 2.89
CA LEU A 66 -4.03 -3.13 2.38
C LEU A 66 -2.65 -3.79 2.48
N GLU A 67 -2.56 -4.86 3.26
CA GLU A 67 -1.29 -5.48 3.69
C GLU A 67 -1.00 -6.85 3.04
N ASP A 68 -1.84 -7.30 2.12
CA ASP A 68 -1.75 -8.66 1.57
C ASP A 68 -0.56 -8.86 0.62
N LYS A 69 0.01 -7.77 0.07
CA LYS A 69 1.27 -7.80 -0.72
C LYS A 69 2.48 -7.30 0.05
N VAL A 70 2.40 -7.30 1.38
CA VAL A 70 3.59 -7.00 2.18
C VAL A 70 4.62 -8.10 1.94
N ASP A 71 5.79 -7.68 1.48
CA ASP A 71 6.89 -8.59 1.25
C ASP A 71 7.61 -8.85 2.56
N HIS A 72 7.39 -10.04 3.12
CA HIS A 72 8.01 -10.52 4.35
C HIS A 72 9.17 -11.50 4.07
N GLU A 73 9.59 -11.68 2.82
CA GLU A 73 10.52 -12.74 2.47
C GLU A 73 11.92 -12.22 2.23
N GLY A 74 12.88 -12.70 3.02
CA GLY A 74 14.30 -12.43 2.87
C GLY A 74 14.74 -11.03 3.30
N GLU A 75 15.92 -10.64 2.83
CA GLU A 75 16.58 -9.39 3.18
C GLU A 75 17.09 -8.65 1.94
N TRP A 76 17.22 -7.35 2.08
CA TRP A 76 17.90 -6.51 1.09
C TRP A 76 19.41 -6.72 1.12
N SER A 77 20.11 -6.40 0.03
CA SER A 77 21.56 -6.53 -0.06
C SER A 77 22.36 -5.72 0.98
N TRP A 78 21.70 -4.79 1.67
CA TRP A 78 22.28 -4.00 2.77
C TRP A 78 21.95 -4.54 4.17
N GLY A 79 21.44 -5.78 4.26
CA GLY A 79 21.26 -6.50 5.53
C GLY A 79 19.98 -6.14 6.30
N VAL A 80 19.05 -5.42 5.67
CA VAL A 80 17.74 -5.16 6.25
C VAL A 80 16.76 -6.24 5.80
N GLU A 81 16.25 -7.02 6.76
CA GLU A 81 15.14 -7.94 6.53
C GLU A 81 13.91 -7.18 6.04
N ARG A 82 13.21 -7.74 5.04
CA ARG A 82 11.96 -7.17 4.51
C ARG A 82 10.77 -7.41 5.44
N ASN A 83 10.85 -8.44 6.29
CA ASN A 83 9.86 -8.68 7.32
C ASN A 83 10.03 -7.71 8.51
N TRP A 84 9.30 -6.59 8.50
CA TRP A 84 9.36 -5.64 9.61
C TRP A 84 8.94 -6.21 10.97
N ASN A 85 8.21 -7.34 11.02
CA ASN A 85 7.79 -7.94 12.28
C ASN A 85 8.98 -8.53 13.05
N ASN A 86 10.06 -8.89 12.35
CA ASN A 86 11.29 -9.40 12.95
C ASN A 86 12.14 -8.27 13.58
N ASN A 87 11.82 -7.01 13.27
CA ASN A 87 12.51 -5.84 13.81
C ASN A 87 11.57 -5.01 14.69
N LYS A 88 11.79 -5.04 16.02
CA LYS A 88 10.94 -4.36 17.01
C LYS A 88 10.72 -2.88 16.70
N GLN A 89 11.76 -2.16 16.29
CA GLN A 89 11.65 -0.74 15.96
C GLN A 89 10.79 -0.52 14.71
N SER A 90 10.97 -1.33 13.68
CA SER A 90 10.18 -1.26 12.45
C SER A 90 8.72 -1.59 12.72
N SER A 91 8.44 -2.67 13.45
CA SER A 91 7.08 -3.05 13.85
C SER A 91 6.35 -1.95 14.64
N GLU A 92 7.05 -1.27 15.57
CA GLU A 92 6.49 -0.14 16.31
C GLU A 92 6.21 1.07 15.40
N ILE A 93 7.11 1.41 14.48
CA ILE A 93 6.90 2.50 13.52
C ILE A 93 5.72 2.20 12.61
N ILE A 94 5.58 0.97 12.13
CA ILE A 94 4.45 0.54 11.30
C ILE A 94 3.14 0.58 12.10
N SER A 95 3.15 0.16 13.36
CA SER A 95 1.97 0.26 14.24
C SER A 95 1.55 1.71 14.48
N ASN A 96 2.52 2.61 14.68
CA ASN A 96 2.27 4.06 14.75
C ASN A 96 1.73 4.60 13.42
N PHE A 97 2.26 4.16 12.28
CA PHE A 97 1.74 4.53 10.96
C PHE A 97 0.25 4.15 10.83
N LYS A 98 -0.10 2.90 11.14
CA LYS A 98 -1.49 2.42 11.07
C LYS A 98 -2.44 3.30 11.89
N ARG A 99 -2.07 3.60 13.14
CA ARG A 99 -2.87 4.44 14.05
C ARG A 99 -3.07 5.86 13.53
N ASN A 100 -2.10 6.42 12.82
CA ASN A 100 -2.13 7.83 12.40
C ASN A 100 -2.67 8.05 10.97
N TYR A 101 -2.58 7.06 10.10
CA TYR A 101 -2.91 7.22 8.67
C TYR A 101 -4.14 6.45 8.22
N ILE A 102 -4.50 5.33 8.87
CA ILE A 102 -5.76 4.64 8.54
C ILE A 102 -6.92 5.58 8.88
N ASN A 103 -7.86 5.71 7.93
CA ASN A 103 -8.99 6.62 7.96
C ASN A 103 -8.66 8.12 7.88
N LYS A 104 -7.39 8.49 7.77
CA LYS A 104 -7.01 9.88 7.49
C LYS A 104 -7.29 10.21 6.03
N TYR A 105 -7.86 11.37 5.74
CA TYR A 105 -8.17 11.75 4.37
C TYR A 105 -6.90 11.97 3.56
N TRP A 106 -6.91 11.51 2.30
CA TRP A 106 -5.77 11.66 1.41
C TRP A 106 -5.35 13.13 1.22
N LYS A 107 -6.30 14.07 1.14
CA LYS A 107 -5.98 15.51 1.10
C LYS A 107 -5.14 15.98 2.29
N ASP A 108 -5.40 15.45 3.48
CA ASP A 108 -4.66 15.80 4.68
C ASP A 108 -3.28 15.16 4.66
N ILE A 109 -3.18 13.91 4.19
CA ILE A 109 -1.90 13.22 3.99
C ILE A 109 -1.02 13.97 2.99
N TYR A 110 -1.58 14.39 1.85
CA TYR A 110 -0.85 15.13 0.81
C TYR A 110 -0.47 16.55 1.24
N SER A 111 -1.22 17.15 2.16
CA SER A 111 -0.90 18.48 2.69
C SER A 111 0.21 18.44 3.73
N GLU A 112 0.57 17.26 4.26
CA GLU A 112 1.69 17.13 5.17
C GLU A 112 3.01 17.55 4.50
N LYS A 113 3.71 18.48 5.14
CA LYS A 113 5.02 18.94 4.74
C LYS A 113 6.06 18.54 5.77
N TYR A 114 7.31 18.50 5.34
CA TYR A 114 8.44 18.45 6.26
C TYR A 114 9.34 19.65 6.03
N ASN A 115 9.82 20.21 7.13
CA ASN A 115 10.77 21.29 7.13
C ASN A 115 12.17 20.71 7.32
N SER A 116 13.14 21.30 6.64
CA SER A 116 14.56 21.08 6.87
C SER A 116 15.14 22.46 7.15
N GLN A 117 16.06 22.57 8.12
CA GLN A 117 16.68 23.85 8.48
C GLN A 117 17.12 24.60 7.23
N ASN A 118 16.68 25.86 7.12
CA ASN A 118 17.00 26.79 6.03
C ASN A 118 16.57 26.34 4.62
N LYS A 119 15.62 25.41 4.48
CA LYS A 119 15.06 25.00 3.18
C LYS A 119 13.55 25.23 3.11
N PRO A 120 12.99 25.52 1.92
CA PRO A 120 11.55 25.65 1.74
C PRO A 120 10.83 24.34 2.12
N SER A 121 9.62 24.49 2.64
CA SER A 121 8.78 23.36 3.07
C SER A 121 8.48 22.44 1.90
N ARG A 122 8.88 21.16 2.00
CA ARG A 122 8.71 20.15 0.94
C ARG A 122 7.57 19.21 1.29
N ARG A 123 6.89 18.66 0.27
CA ARG A 123 5.91 17.59 0.46
C ARG A 123 6.55 16.42 1.22
N LYS A 124 5.92 15.97 2.29
CA LYS A 124 6.42 14.88 3.13
C LYS A 124 6.30 13.53 2.45
N HIS A 125 5.23 13.32 1.70
CA HIS A 125 4.94 12.08 0.98
C HIS A 125 4.94 12.36 -0.52
N ILE A 126 5.51 11.46 -1.32
CA ILE A 126 5.67 11.68 -2.76
C ILE A 126 5.51 10.38 -3.55
N HIS A 127 5.05 10.54 -4.79
CA HIS A 127 5.15 9.54 -5.85
C HIS A 127 6.44 9.74 -6.63
N TYR A 128 6.97 8.64 -7.16
CA TYR A 128 7.95 8.68 -8.23
C TYR A 128 7.88 7.42 -9.06
N SER A 129 8.41 7.49 -10.28
CA SER A 129 8.52 6.34 -11.16
C SER A 129 9.29 5.20 -10.50
N VAL A 130 8.80 3.97 -10.64
CA VAL A 130 9.49 2.73 -10.23
C VAL A 130 10.89 2.66 -10.85
N LYS A 131 11.10 3.20 -12.05
CA LYS A 131 12.42 3.24 -12.69
C LYS A 131 13.48 4.04 -11.90
N LYS A 132 13.07 4.85 -10.91
CA LYS A 132 13.97 5.65 -10.08
C LYS A 132 14.44 4.94 -8.81
N ILE A 133 13.81 3.85 -8.38
CA ILE A 133 14.27 3.09 -7.21
C ILE A 133 15.47 2.21 -7.56
N CYS A 134 16.16 1.66 -6.58
CA CYS A 134 17.31 0.79 -6.82
C CYS A 134 16.94 -0.45 -7.65
N PHE A 135 17.91 -0.97 -8.41
CA PHE A 135 17.68 -2.11 -9.31
C PHE A 135 17.18 -3.36 -8.57
N GLU A 136 17.70 -3.62 -7.36
CA GLU A 136 17.25 -4.75 -6.54
C GLU A 136 15.75 -4.65 -6.20
N ALA A 137 15.27 -3.48 -5.81
CA ALA A 137 13.84 -3.27 -5.56
C ALA A 137 13.02 -3.39 -6.85
N GLN A 138 13.50 -2.87 -7.99
CA GLN A 138 12.81 -3.07 -9.28
C GLN A 138 12.67 -4.56 -9.63
N LYS A 139 13.75 -5.34 -9.46
CA LYS A 139 13.72 -6.79 -9.68
C LYS A 139 12.77 -7.48 -8.70
N ARG A 140 12.76 -7.07 -7.43
CA ARG A 140 11.86 -7.65 -6.44
C ARG A 140 10.39 -7.41 -6.78
N LEU A 141 10.02 -6.26 -7.35
CA LEU A 141 8.65 -6.03 -7.84
C LEU A 141 8.24 -7.08 -8.89
N LEU A 142 9.14 -7.42 -9.81
CA LEU A 142 8.88 -8.47 -10.81
C LEU A 142 8.68 -9.84 -10.14
N GLU A 143 9.55 -10.19 -9.19
CA GLU A 143 9.47 -11.46 -8.45
C GLU A 143 8.16 -11.62 -7.68
N ILE A 144 7.59 -10.52 -7.16
CA ILE A 144 6.32 -10.53 -6.41
C ILE A 144 5.10 -10.11 -7.26
N ALA A 145 5.26 -10.07 -8.60
CA ALA A 145 4.22 -9.73 -9.57
C ALA A 145 3.55 -8.35 -9.33
N LEU A 146 4.35 -7.34 -9.02
CA LEU A 146 3.96 -5.93 -8.86
C LEU A 146 4.69 -5.00 -9.85
N ASP A 147 5.41 -5.54 -10.82
CA ASP A 147 6.14 -4.79 -11.88
C ASP A 147 5.22 -4.05 -12.86
N ASP A 148 3.95 -4.40 -12.87
CA ASP A 148 2.90 -3.69 -13.59
C ASP A 148 2.75 -2.22 -13.14
N PHE A 149 3.05 -1.89 -11.89
CA PHE A 149 2.90 -0.52 -11.41
C PHE A 149 4.07 0.37 -11.88
N HIS A 150 3.75 1.54 -12.45
CA HIS A 150 4.77 2.45 -13.00
C HIS A 150 5.25 3.51 -12.01
N GLU A 151 4.44 3.83 -10.99
CA GLU A 151 4.76 4.79 -9.95
C GLU A 151 4.57 4.16 -8.58
N ILE A 152 5.52 4.40 -7.69
CA ILE A 152 5.48 3.95 -6.29
C ILE A 152 5.28 5.16 -5.39
N PHE A 153 4.47 5.00 -4.34
CA PHE A 153 4.25 6.00 -3.32
C PHE A 153 5.11 5.73 -2.10
N ARG A 154 5.70 6.80 -1.55
CA ARG A 154 6.58 6.72 -0.38
C ARG A 154 6.09 7.62 0.74
N PHE A 155 5.75 7.00 1.86
CA PHE A 155 5.63 7.72 3.11
C PHE A 155 7.00 8.01 3.73
N ARG A 156 7.23 9.28 4.10
CA ARG A 156 8.29 9.67 5.04
C ARG A 156 7.71 9.64 6.44
N LEU A 157 8.18 8.73 7.30
CA LEU A 157 7.65 8.58 8.66
C LEU A 157 8.52 9.34 9.66
N THR A 158 9.63 8.72 10.09
CA THR A 158 10.58 9.29 11.06
C THR A 158 12.00 9.11 10.56
N GLY A 159 12.89 10.07 10.84
CA GLY A 159 14.30 10.01 10.44
C GLY A 159 14.48 9.57 8.98
N LYS A 160 15.18 8.45 8.76
CA LYS A 160 15.37 7.80 7.46
C LYS A 160 14.25 6.81 7.08
N PHE A 161 13.43 6.37 8.02
CA PHE A 161 12.44 5.33 7.82
C PHE A 161 11.38 5.73 6.79
N ARG A 162 11.26 4.92 5.73
CA ARG A 162 10.24 5.06 4.69
C ARG A 162 9.36 3.83 4.64
N LEU A 163 8.11 4.05 4.26
CA LEU A 163 7.16 3.00 3.95
C LEU A 163 6.75 3.16 2.50
N TYR A 164 6.89 2.09 1.73
CA TYR A 164 6.68 2.05 0.29
C TYR A 164 5.44 1.22 -0.04
N GLY A 165 4.75 1.64 -1.08
CA GLY A 165 3.61 0.92 -1.60
C GLY A 165 3.00 1.61 -2.81
N PHE A 166 1.82 1.14 -3.20
CA PHE A 166 1.08 1.68 -4.34
C PHE A 166 -0.22 2.31 -3.88
N THR A 167 -0.63 3.37 -4.55
CA THR A 167 -1.96 3.93 -4.37
C THR A 167 -2.89 3.35 -5.42
N CYS A 168 -4.12 3.04 -5.03
CA CYS A 168 -5.19 2.54 -5.90
C CYS A 168 -6.50 3.10 -5.38
N GLY A 169 -6.96 4.23 -5.93
CA GLY A 169 -8.08 4.97 -5.36
C GLY A 169 -7.82 5.32 -3.88
N ASP A 170 -8.83 5.17 -3.02
CA ASP A 170 -8.73 5.42 -1.58
C ASP A 170 -7.77 4.47 -0.83
N THR A 171 -7.22 3.45 -1.48
CA THR A 171 -6.44 2.39 -0.85
C THR A 171 -4.94 2.56 -1.06
N PHE A 172 -4.16 2.38 0.01
CA PHE A 172 -2.72 2.22 -0.01
C PHE A 172 -2.35 0.74 0.16
N LEU A 173 -1.80 0.15 -0.90
CA LEU A 173 -1.23 -1.20 -0.90
C LEU A 173 0.22 -1.11 -0.41
N VAL A 174 0.46 -1.47 0.86
CA VAL A 174 1.82 -1.45 1.42
C VAL A 174 2.63 -2.65 0.92
N VAL A 175 3.92 -2.41 0.63
CA VAL A 175 4.83 -3.43 0.08
C VAL A 175 6.07 -3.59 0.96
N TRP A 176 6.81 -2.50 1.22
CA TRP A 176 8.08 -2.56 1.93
C TRP A 176 8.25 -1.48 2.99
N HIS A 177 8.95 -1.82 4.06
CA HIS A 177 9.62 -0.83 4.90
C HIS A 177 11.09 -0.65 4.45
N ASP A 178 11.61 0.56 4.65
CA ASP A 178 12.99 0.93 4.36
C ASP A 178 13.52 1.81 5.50
N PRO A 179 14.07 1.22 6.57
CA PRO A 179 14.56 1.94 7.73
C PRO A 179 15.81 2.78 7.41
N GLU A 180 16.54 2.45 6.33
CA GLU A 180 17.84 3.05 6.01
C GLU A 180 17.80 4.06 4.85
N HIS A 181 16.67 4.20 4.17
CA HIS A 181 16.51 5.04 2.97
C HIS A 181 17.42 4.60 1.82
N LYS A 182 17.43 3.29 1.53
CA LYS A 182 18.28 2.67 0.52
C LYS A 182 17.55 2.27 -0.76
N ILE A 183 16.22 2.15 -0.71
CA ILE A 183 15.40 1.85 -1.91
C ILE A 183 15.44 3.02 -2.90
N TYR A 184 15.45 4.26 -2.40
CA TYR A 184 15.60 5.46 -3.22
C TYR A 184 16.62 6.41 -2.57
N PRO A 185 17.92 6.19 -2.79
CA PRO A 185 18.98 6.86 -2.03
C PRO A 185 19.25 8.28 -2.58
N ILE A 186 18.32 9.20 -2.36
CA ILE A 186 18.54 10.63 -2.59
C ILE A 186 19.04 11.32 -1.32
N LYS A 187 19.92 12.31 -1.48
CA LYS A 187 20.33 13.19 -0.37
C LYS A 187 19.16 14.11 0.00
N ASP A 188 18.81 14.16 1.29
CA ASP A 188 17.74 15.02 1.83
C ASP A 188 18.07 16.53 1.78
#